data_AF-A0A7C5QUT4-F1
#
_entry.id   AF-A0A7C5QUT4-F1
#
_cell.length_a   1.000
_cell.length_b   1.000
_cell.length_c   1.000
_cell.angle_alpha   90.00
_cell.angle_beta   90.00
_cell.angle_gamma   90.00
#
_symmetry.space_group_name_H-M   'P 1'
#
loop_
_entity.id
_entity.type
_entity.pdbx_description
1 polymer ?
#
loop_
_entity_poly.entity_id
_entity_poly.type
_entity_poly.pdbx_seq_one_letter_code
_entity_poly.pdbx_strand_id
1 'polypeptide(L)'
;MNHEEIRKKFGEFLDGELEESQANEIRKHLEECKECNEEWNIFKNAFDVIKGINGIKAPEQLVTKIKKRIYRRSRGRYFSSDVGPFLYRVPHEIFSLIIIIMIFIIFFLMSQLVVFTTESMYHDGSSGDTSSTPSTGEVEK
;
A
#
# COMPACT_ATOMS: atom_id res chain seq x y z
N MET A 1 39.00 1.11 -24.23
CA MET A 1 39.35 2.34 -23.50
C MET A 1 40.86 2.47 -23.45
N ASN A 2 41.38 3.69 -23.49
CA ASN A 2 42.82 3.93 -23.33
C ASN A 2 43.19 4.12 -21.84
N HIS A 3 44.45 3.88 -21.48
CA HIS A 3 44.93 4.03 -20.09
C HIS A 3 44.66 5.42 -19.50
N GLU A 4 44.87 6.47 -20.30
CA GLU A 4 44.68 7.86 -19.87
C GLU A 4 43.20 8.18 -19.58
N GLU A 5 42.28 7.62 -20.37
CA GLU A 5 40.84 7.83 -20.19
C GLU A 5 40.34 7.19 -18.89
N ILE A 6 40.85 6.01 -18.56
CA ILE A 6 40.50 5.29 -17.35
C ILE A 6 40.99 6.04 -16.11
N ARG A 7 42.24 6.52 -16.15
CA ARG A 7 42.84 7.27 -15.03
C ARG A 7 42.06 8.56 -14.72
N LYS A 8 41.54 9.25 -15.74
CA LYS A 8 40.68 10.42 -15.57
C LYS A 8 39.34 10.09 -14.90
N LYS A 9 38.85 8.86 -15.08
CA LYS A 9 37.55 8.39 -14.58
C LYS A 9 37.62 7.65 -13.23
N PHE A 10 38.78 7.53 -12.61
CA PHE A 10 38.91 6.85 -11.31
C PHE A 10 38.02 7.46 -10.21
N GLY A 11 37.91 8.80 -10.15
CA GLY A 11 37.02 9.47 -9.18
C GLY A 11 35.56 9.10 -9.40
N GLU A 12 35.05 9.33 -10.62
CA GLU A 12 33.67 9.01 -11.01
C GLU A 12 33.35 7.51 -10.82
N PHE A 13 34.32 6.63 -11.10
CA PHE A 13 34.18 5.20 -10.89
C PHE A 13 34.13 4.83 -9.40
N LEU A 14 34.93 5.49 -8.55
CA LEU A 14 34.93 5.27 -7.11
C LEU A 14 33.63 5.74 -6.46
N ASP A 15 33.11 6.89 -6.89
CA ASP A 15 31.89 7.51 -6.37
C ASP A 15 30.62 6.86 -6.94
N GLY A 16 30.75 6.03 -7.98
CA GLY A 16 29.63 5.33 -8.61
C GLY A 16 28.76 6.25 -9.49
N GLU A 17 29.34 7.31 -10.03
CA GLU A 17 28.64 8.31 -10.86
C GLU A 17 28.59 7.94 -12.36
N LEU A 18 29.35 6.91 -12.76
CA LEU A 18 29.39 6.43 -14.13
C LEU A 18 28.13 5.63 -14.50
N GLU A 19 27.72 5.73 -15.76
CA GLU A 19 26.72 4.82 -16.32
C GLU A 19 27.22 3.36 -16.27
N GLU A 20 26.30 2.40 -16.11
CA GLU A 20 26.64 0.98 -15.93
C GLU A 20 27.48 0.42 -17.09
N SER A 21 27.23 0.88 -18.32
CA SER A 21 28.03 0.51 -19.50
C SER A 21 29.50 0.90 -19.33
N GLN A 22 29.75 2.15 -18.95
CA GLN A 22 31.10 2.69 -18.75
C GLN A 22 31.79 2.08 -17.53
N ALA A 23 31.06 1.84 -16.45
CA ALA A 23 31.58 1.16 -15.27
C ALA A 23 32.05 -0.27 -15.62
N ASN A 24 31.31 -0.99 -16.47
CA ASN A 24 31.69 -2.32 -16.93
C ASN A 24 32.92 -2.31 -17.85
N GLU A 25 33.05 -1.32 -18.74
CA GLU A 25 34.24 -1.15 -19.57
C GLU A 25 35.50 -0.92 -18.71
N ILE A 26 35.40 -0.10 -17.67
CA ILE A 26 36.50 0.15 -16.73
C ILE A 26 36.82 -1.11 -15.94
N ARG A 27 35.82 -1.82 -15.39
CA ARG A 27 36.04 -3.10 -14.68
C ARG A 27 36.81 -4.10 -15.55
N LYS A 28 36.36 -4.29 -16.79
CA LYS A 28 37.00 -5.18 -17.75
C LYS A 28 38.46 -4.78 -18.01
N HIS A 29 38.72 -3.49 -18.23
CA HIS A 29 40.09 -3.04 -18.45
C HIS A 29 40.97 -3.22 -17.21
N LEU A 30 40.44 -2.99 -16.00
CA LEU A 30 41.18 -3.24 -14.76
C LEU A 30 41.47 -4.73 -14.53
N GLU A 31 40.65 -5.64 -15.07
CA GLU A 31 40.91 -7.08 -15.04
C GLU A 31 41.99 -7.49 -16.07
N GLU A 32 42.00 -6.87 -17.24
CA GLU A 32 42.90 -7.21 -18.35
C GLU A 32 44.25 -6.48 -18.27
N CYS A 33 44.31 -5.30 -17.67
CA CYS A 33 45.48 -4.43 -17.63
C CYS A 33 46.05 -4.29 -16.21
N LYS A 34 47.20 -4.96 -15.99
CA LYS A 34 47.89 -4.94 -14.69
C LYS A 34 48.33 -3.53 -14.25
N GLU A 35 48.84 -2.72 -15.17
CA GLU A 35 49.29 -1.35 -14.89
C GLU A 35 48.14 -0.47 -14.37
N CYS A 36 47.00 -0.46 -15.06
CA CYS A 36 45.84 0.30 -14.61
C CYS A 36 45.26 -0.24 -13.29
N ASN A 37 45.33 -1.55 -13.06
CA ASN A 37 44.91 -2.16 -11.80
C ASN A 37 45.80 -1.70 -10.63
N GLU A 38 47.11 -1.68 -10.81
CA GLU A 38 48.06 -1.20 -9.82
C GLU A 38 47.83 0.30 -9.52
N GLU A 39 47.69 1.14 -10.54
CA GLU A 39 47.36 2.57 -10.37
C GLU A 39 46.03 2.77 -9.63
N TRP A 40 45.00 1.99 -9.98
CA TRP A 40 43.70 2.02 -9.31
C TRP A 40 43.80 1.67 -7.83
N ASN A 41 44.57 0.62 -7.48
CA ASN A 41 44.76 0.23 -6.09
C ASN A 41 45.51 1.31 -5.29
N ILE A 42 46.52 1.95 -5.88
CA ILE A 42 47.23 3.08 -5.26
C ILE A 42 46.27 4.24 -5.01
N PHE A 43 45.49 4.61 -6.03
CA PHE A 43 44.47 5.66 -5.94
C PHE A 43 43.45 5.38 -4.83
N LYS A 44 42.89 4.16 -4.81
CA LYS A 44 41.91 3.73 -3.82
C LYS A 44 42.48 3.74 -2.40
N ASN A 45 43.70 3.24 -2.22
CA ASN A 45 44.38 3.24 -0.93
C ASN A 45 44.60 4.67 -0.40
N ALA A 46 45.00 5.61 -1.27
CA ALA A 46 45.14 7.01 -0.89
C ALA A 46 43.79 7.60 -0.42
N PHE A 47 42.70 7.28 -1.11
CA PHE A 47 41.37 7.71 -0.72
C PHE A 47 40.91 7.11 0.62
N ASP A 48 41.16 5.81 0.83
CA ASP A 48 40.81 5.11 2.07
C ASP A 48 41.57 5.69 3.29
N VAL A 49 42.83 6.08 3.11
CA VAL A 49 43.61 6.78 4.15
C VAL A 49 42.96 8.12 4.50
N ILE A 50 42.58 8.91 3.50
CA ILE A 50 41.91 10.21 3.71
C ILE A 50 40.57 10.02 4.44
N LYS A 51 39.81 9.00 4.06
CA LYS A 51 38.52 8.66 4.69
C LYS A 51 38.68 8.25 6.17
N GLY A 52 39.82 7.64 6.52
CA GLY A 52 40.15 7.23 7.88
C GLY A 52 40.63 8.36 8.79
N ILE A 53 40.88 9.56 8.26
CA ILE A 53 41.24 10.71 9.08
C ILE A 53 40.04 11.05 9.96
N ASN A 54 40.25 11.12 11.28
CA ASN A 54 39.21 11.42 12.26
C ASN A 54 38.42 12.67 11.84
N GLY A 55 37.20 12.44 11.35
CA GLY A 55 36.30 13.50 10.97
C GLY A 55 36.04 14.40 12.16
N ILE A 56 36.04 15.71 11.92
CA ILE A 56 35.58 16.69 12.90
C ILE A 56 34.17 16.27 13.34
N LYS A 57 33.95 16.08 14.65
CA LYS A 57 32.64 15.69 15.18
C LYS A 57 31.60 16.68 14.65
N ALA A 58 30.64 16.18 13.87
CA ALA A 58 29.57 17.00 13.34
C ALA A 58 28.83 17.69 14.51
N PRO A 59 28.51 18.99 14.41
CA PRO A 59 27.84 19.69 15.50
C PRO A 59 26.47 19.04 15.73
N GLU A 60 26.09 18.84 16.99
CA GLU A 60 24.91 18.04 17.36
C GLU A 60 23.61 18.59 16.77
N GLN A 61 23.54 19.90 16.52
CA GLN A 61 22.40 20.55 15.88
C GLN A 61 22.29 20.32 14.36
N LEU A 62 23.32 19.82 13.69
CA LEU A 62 23.33 19.65 12.23
C LEU A 62 22.26 18.65 11.80
N VAL A 63 22.18 17.52 12.50
CA VAL A 63 21.17 16.48 12.23
C VAL A 63 19.76 17.06 12.38
N THR A 64 19.51 17.82 13.44
CA THR A 64 18.20 18.45 13.70
C THR A 64 17.84 19.47 12.63
N LYS A 65 18.81 20.31 12.21
CA LYS A 65 18.60 21.30 11.14
C LYS A 65 18.34 20.63 9.79
N ILE A 66 19.07 19.58 9.45
CA ILE A 66 18.87 18.80 8.22
C ILE A 66 17.50 18.15 8.24
N LYS A 67 17.13 17.42 9.30
CA LYS A 67 15.81 16.81 9.46
C LYS A 67 14.68 17.83 9.31
N LYS A 68 14.78 18.98 9.99
CA LYS A 68 13.76 20.05 9.89
C LYS A 68 13.66 20.62 8.46
N ARG A 69 14.79 20.80 7.78
CA ARG A 69 14.82 21.27 6.39
C ARG A 69 14.20 20.24 5.44
N ILE A 70 14.53 18.96 5.59
CA ILE A 70 13.95 17.92 4.73
C ILE A 70 12.46 17.78 5.01
N TYR A 71 12.04 17.75 6.27
CA TYR A 71 10.63 17.69 6.66
C TYR A 71 9.81 18.83 6.04
N ARG A 72 10.32 20.08 6.10
CA ARG A 72 9.68 21.25 5.49
C ARG A 72 9.57 21.12 3.97
N ARG A 73 10.60 20.58 3.29
CA ARG A 73 10.61 20.43 1.83
C ARG A 73 9.76 19.25 1.35
N SER A 74 9.78 18.14 2.07
CA SER A 74 9.06 16.91 1.70
C SER A 74 7.64 16.83 2.25
N ARG A 75 7.16 17.86 2.98
CA ARG A 75 5.88 17.85 3.71
C ARG A 75 5.71 16.58 4.55
N GLY A 76 6.78 16.15 5.23
CA GLY A 76 6.76 14.95 6.05
C GLY A 76 6.74 13.60 5.31
N ARG A 77 6.74 13.54 3.97
CA ARG A 77 6.66 12.26 3.23
C ARG A 77 7.74 11.21 3.58
N TYR A 78 8.96 11.63 3.95
CA TYR A 78 10.09 10.73 4.20
C TYR A 78 10.46 10.53 5.68
N PHE A 79 10.03 11.42 6.57
CA PHE A 79 10.48 11.46 7.98
C PHE A 79 9.34 11.41 8.99
N SER A 80 8.10 11.21 8.53
CA SER A 80 6.97 11.05 9.45
C SER A 80 6.93 9.60 9.92
N SER A 81 7.37 9.38 11.16
CA SER A 81 7.23 8.11 11.86
C SER A 81 5.77 7.75 12.20
N ASP A 82 4.78 8.57 11.78
CA ASP A 82 3.36 8.40 12.18
C ASP A 82 2.29 8.80 11.13
N VAL A 83 2.60 8.81 9.81
CA VAL A 83 1.56 9.16 8.80
C VAL A 83 1.41 8.19 7.61
N GLY A 84 1.75 6.91 7.80
CA GLY A 84 1.47 5.88 6.79
C GLY A 84 1.39 4.49 7.42
N PRO A 85 0.24 4.15 8.03
CA PRO A 85 -0.82 3.41 7.33
C PRO A 85 -2.24 3.98 7.57
N PHE A 86 -2.35 5.20 8.10
CA PHE A 86 -3.62 5.78 8.56
C PHE A 86 -4.63 6.07 7.45
N LEU A 87 -4.20 6.25 6.19
CA LEU A 87 -5.13 6.65 5.11
C LEU A 87 -5.77 5.50 4.32
N TYR A 88 -5.37 4.23 4.48
CA TYR A 88 -6.08 3.10 3.85
C TYR A 88 -5.76 1.72 4.44
N ARG A 89 -5.51 1.61 5.74
CA ARG A 89 -5.37 0.30 6.40
C ARG A 89 -6.49 0.12 7.41
N VAL A 90 -7.72 0.27 6.95
CA VAL A 90 -8.82 -0.28 7.72
C VAL A 90 -8.73 -1.79 7.60
N PRO A 91 -8.54 -2.54 8.70
CA PRO A 91 -8.56 -3.98 8.65
C PRO A 91 -9.92 -4.40 8.09
N HIS A 92 -9.89 -4.95 6.87
CA HIS A 92 -11.06 -5.39 6.11
C HIS A 92 -11.96 -6.34 6.90
N GLU A 93 -11.42 -6.97 7.94
CA GLU A 93 -12.15 -7.81 8.89
C GLU A 93 -13.24 -7.06 9.66
N ILE A 94 -13.04 -5.79 10.02
CA ILE A 94 -14.06 -5.03 10.77
C ILE A 94 -15.18 -4.57 9.82
N PHE A 95 -14.83 -4.18 8.60
CA PHE A 95 -15.81 -3.76 7.60
C PHE A 95 -16.72 -4.90 7.15
N SER A 96 -16.17 -6.09 6.94
CA SER A 96 -16.98 -7.26 6.57
C SER A 96 -17.97 -7.63 7.67
N LEU A 97 -17.55 -7.61 8.94
CA LEU A 97 -18.43 -7.89 10.08
C LEU A 97 -19.55 -6.86 10.21
N ILE A 98 -19.24 -5.56 10.06
CA ILE A 98 -20.26 -4.50 10.12
C ILE A 98 -21.30 -4.68 9.03
N ILE A 99 -20.89 -5.02 7.79
CA ILE A 99 -21.80 -5.24 6.67
C ILE A 99 -22.70 -6.46 6.92
N ILE A 100 -22.14 -7.56 7.42
CA ILE A 100 -22.90 -8.78 7.73
C ILE A 100 -23.95 -8.51 8.83
N ILE A 101 -23.56 -7.81 9.90
CA ILE A 101 -24.46 -7.44 11.00
C ILE A 101 -25.58 -6.52 10.49
N MET A 102 -25.26 -5.54 9.65
CA MET A 102 -26.24 -4.64 9.03
C MET A 102 -27.28 -5.41 8.20
N ILE A 103 -26.84 -6.35 7.35
CA ILE A 103 -27.73 -7.18 6.54
C ILE A 103 -28.64 -8.03 7.44
N PHE A 104 -28.10 -8.62 8.51
CA PHE A 104 -28.87 -9.46 9.43
C PHE A 104 -29.96 -8.66 10.15
N ILE A 105 -29.65 -7.44 10.61
CA ILE A 105 -30.62 -6.55 11.25
C ILE A 105 -31.73 -6.17 10.27
N ILE A 106 -31.38 -5.80 9.03
CA ILE A 106 -32.37 -5.46 8.00
C ILE A 106 -33.26 -6.66 7.70
N PHE A 107 -32.70 -7.85 7.55
CA PHE A 107 -33.47 -9.07 7.29
C PHE A 107 -34.42 -9.39 8.46
N PHE A 108 -33.94 -9.26 9.70
CA PHE A 108 -34.74 -9.48 10.89
C PHE A 108 -35.92 -8.50 10.97
N LEU A 109 -35.67 -7.21 10.72
CA LEU A 109 -36.72 -6.19 10.69
C LEU A 109 -37.73 -6.43 9.57
N MET A 110 -37.27 -6.82 8.37
CA MET A 110 -38.16 -7.19 7.26
C MET A 110 -38.97 -8.43 7.56
N SER A 111 -38.39 -9.45 8.21
CA SER A 111 -39.10 -10.66 8.61
C SER A 111 -40.19 -10.37 9.65
N GLN A 112 -39.90 -9.51 10.64
CA GLN A 112 -40.90 -9.09 11.63
C GLN A 112 -42.05 -8.32 10.96
N LEU A 113 -41.74 -7.45 10.00
CA LEU A 113 -42.75 -6.71 9.23
C LEU A 113 -43.61 -7.66 8.38
N VAL A 114 -43.00 -8.63 7.71
CA VAL A 114 -43.72 -9.63 6.89
C VAL A 114 -44.68 -10.46 7.75
N VAL A 115 -44.23 -11.00 8.88
CA VAL A 115 -45.08 -11.78 9.80
C VAL A 115 -46.27 -10.95 10.27
N PHE A 116 -46.05 -9.69 10.66
CA PHE A 116 -47.11 -8.76 11.04
C PHE A 116 -48.13 -8.50 9.92
N THR A 117 -47.68 -8.38 8.66
CA THR A 117 -48.59 -8.22 7.51
C THR A 117 -49.37 -9.50 7.19
N THR A 118 -48.82 -10.68 7.46
CA THR A 118 -49.55 -11.95 7.24
C THR A 118 -50.67 -12.15 8.24
N GLU A 119 -50.50 -11.77 9.51
CA GLU A 119 -51.59 -11.76 10.49
C GLU A 119 -52.69 -10.77 10.10
N SER A 120 -52.33 -9.59 9.59
CA SER A 120 -53.28 -8.61 9.07
C SER A 120 -54.07 -9.10 7.85
N MET A 121 -53.51 -9.98 7.03
CA MET A 121 -54.16 -10.50 5.82
C MET A 121 -54.96 -11.80 6.08
N TYR A 122 -54.74 -12.48 7.23
CA TYR A 122 -55.46 -13.70 7.59
C TYR A 122 -56.85 -13.45 8.22
N HIS A 123 -57.15 -12.21 8.63
CA HIS A 123 -58.41 -11.87 9.29
C HIS A 123 -59.56 -11.43 8.34
N ASP A 124 -59.37 -11.47 7.02
CA ASP A 124 -60.42 -11.14 6.02
C ASP A 124 -60.88 -12.37 5.19
N GLY A 125 -60.48 -13.58 5.58
CA GLY A 125 -60.72 -14.81 4.82
C GLY A 125 -61.73 -15.80 5.44
N SER A 126 -62.60 -15.38 6.38
CA SER A 126 -63.53 -16.30 7.05
C SER A 126 -64.96 -15.76 7.18
N SER A 127 -65.68 -15.87 6.08
CA SER A 127 -67.14 -16.08 6.03
C SER A 127 -67.38 -16.73 4.67
N GLY A 128 -67.63 -18.04 4.51
CA GLY A 128 -68.47 -18.92 5.30
C GLY A 128 -69.45 -19.54 4.30
N ASP A 129 -69.20 -20.79 3.94
CA ASP A 129 -70.16 -21.90 3.71
C ASP A 129 -71.51 -21.57 3.04
N THR A 130 -71.71 -22.01 1.78
CA THR A 130 -72.40 -23.26 1.40
C THR A 130 -73.85 -23.41 1.88
N SER A 131 -74.80 -23.43 0.93
CA SER A 131 -75.94 -24.38 0.95
C SER A 131 -76.62 -24.49 -0.43
N SER A 132 -76.42 -25.63 -1.08
CA SER A 132 -77.36 -26.44 -1.89
C SER A 132 -78.82 -26.36 -1.39
N THR A 133 -79.94 -26.48 -2.13
CA THR A 133 -80.34 -27.26 -3.33
C THR A 133 -81.84 -26.93 -3.66
N PRO A 134 -82.46 -27.48 -4.74
CA PRO A 134 -83.63 -26.92 -5.43
C PRO A 134 -85.00 -27.49 -5.01
N SER A 135 -86.11 -26.84 -5.40
CA SER A 135 -87.45 -27.47 -5.45
C SER A 135 -88.36 -26.87 -6.53
N THR A 136 -88.74 -27.72 -7.47
CA THR A 136 -89.82 -27.61 -8.48
C THR A 136 -91.21 -27.93 -7.91
N GLY A 137 -92.26 -27.40 -8.56
CA GLY A 137 -93.65 -27.93 -8.57
C GLY A 137 -94.61 -27.23 -7.60
N GLU A 138 -95.57 -26.42 -8.08
CA GLU A 138 -96.93 -26.81 -8.53
C GLU A 138 -97.86 -27.33 -7.42
N VAL A 139 -98.85 -26.50 -7.07
CA VAL A 139 -100.32 -26.72 -7.09
C VAL A 139 -100.97 -25.84 -6.00
N GLU A 140 -101.89 -24.94 -6.39
CA GLU A 140 -103.28 -24.83 -5.88
C GLU A 140 -103.90 -23.44 -6.20
N LYS A 141 -104.56 -23.32 -7.37
CA LYS A 141 -105.98 -22.96 -7.52
C LYS A 141 -106.40 -22.83 -8.99
#